data_AF-A0A1I5MB06-F1
#
_entry.id   AF-A0A1I5MB06-F1
#
_cell.length_a   1.000
_cell.length_b   1.000
_cell.length_c   1.000
_cell.angle_alpha   90.00
_cell.angle_beta   90.00
_cell.angle_gamma   90.00
#
_symmetry.space_group_name_H-M   'P 1'
#
loop_
_entity.id
_entity.type
_entity.pdbx_description
1 polymer ?
#
loop_
_entity_poly.entity_id
_entity_poly.type
_entity_poly.pdbx_seq_one_letter_code
_entity_poly.pdbx_strand_id
1 'polypeptide(L)'
;MLYQSPADFCVEYAKAHSRTRSDLFGAVSTLEEVTVVSETPDTARVEALWFTYGHEPESGYYDVLERTAFVLVKRYDGWRLHSEEDVGYE
;
A
#
# COMPACT_ATOMS: atom_id res chain seq x y z
N MET A 1 12.13 4.56 -8.74
CA MET A 1 12.35 5.64 -7.76
C MET A 1 13.41 5.16 -6.78
N LEU A 2 14.22 6.08 -6.26
CA LEU A 2 15.28 5.79 -5.30
C LEU A 2 14.87 6.42 -3.96
N TYR A 3 14.83 5.61 -2.91
CA TYR A 3 14.39 6.01 -1.57
C TYR A 3 15.58 6.05 -0.62
N GLN A 4 15.56 6.99 0.33
CA GLN A 4 16.63 7.09 1.32
C GLN A 4 16.55 5.99 2.38
N SER A 5 15.36 5.51 2.67
CA SER A 5 15.07 4.43 3.63
C SER A 5 13.73 3.76 3.29
N PRO A 6 13.39 2.62 3.91
CA PRO A 6 12.05 2.05 3.82
C PRO A 6 10.97 3.00 4.35
N ALA A 7 11.27 3.80 5.38
CA ALA A 7 10.34 4.81 5.89
C ALA A 7 10.09 5.96 4.88
N ASP A 8 11.11 6.35 4.12
CA ASP A 8 10.99 7.33 3.04
C ASP A 8 10.04 6.82 1.93
N PHE A 9 10.13 5.53 1.59
CA PHE A 9 9.13 4.88 0.72
C PHE A 9 7.72 5.00 1.30
N CYS A 10 7.51 4.71 2.59
CA CYS A 10 6.18 4.83 3.21
C CYS A 10 5.60 6.23 3.07
N VAL A 11 6.42 7.27 3.30
CA VAL A 11 6.01 8.67 3.20
C VAL A 11 5.64 9.04 1.76
N GLU A 12 6.46 8.66 0.80
CA GLU A 12 6.21 8.97 -0.62
C GLU A 12 4.99 8.21 -1.15
N TYR A 13 4.82 6.94 -0.75
CA TYR A 13 3.63 6.17 -1.07
C TYR A 13 2.37 6.81 -0.48
N ALA A 14 2.39 7.13 0.82
CA ALA A 14 1.26 7.78 1.49
C ALA A 14 0.90 9.14 0.85
N LYS A 15 1.89 9.95 0.45
CA LYS A 15 1.64 11.21 -0.26
C LYS A 15 0.99 10.99 -1.62
N ALA A 16 1.52 10.07 -2.42
CA ALA A 16 1.00 9.77 -3.75
C ALA A 16 -0.42 9.18 -3.71
N HIS A 17 -0.79 8.58 -2.57
CA HIS A 17 -2.07 7.90 -2.35
C HIS A 17 -2.95 8.58 -1.28
N SER A 18 -2.62 9.83 -0.90
CA SER A 18 -3.33 10.61 0.14
C SER A 18 -4.77 11.00 -0.24
N ARG A 19 -5.13 10.85 -1.51
CA ARG A 19 -6.48 11.13 -1.99
C ARG A 19 -7.30 9.86 -1.98
N THR A 20 -8.48 9.96 -1.37
CA THR A 20 -9.55 8.98 -1.52
C THR A 20 -9.80 8.69 -3.00
N ARG A 21 -9.87 7.40 -3.34
CA ARG A 21 -10.23 6.92 -4.67
C ARG A 21 -11.69 6.54 -4.68
N SER A 22 -12.40 6.87 -5.75
CA SER A 22 -13.76 6.39 -5.98
C SER A 22 -13.74 5.53 -7.22
N ASP A 23 -14.35 4.35 -7.16
CA ASP A 23 -14.54 3.52 -8.34
C ASP A 23 -15.76 3.98 -9.16
N LEU A 24 -16.03 3.29 -10.29
CA LEU A 24 -17.15 3.60 -11.18
C LEU A 24 -18.53 3.32 -10.54
N PHE A 25 -18.57 2.56 -9.46
CA PHE A 25 -19.77 2.16 -8.75
C PHE A 25 -20.00 2.98 -7.47
N GLY A 26 -19.13 3.95 -7.20
CA GLY A 26 -19.21 4.83 -6.03
C GLY A 26 -18.62 4.22 -4.77
N ALA A 27 -17.93 3.06 -4.85
CA ALA A 27 -17.12 2.55 -3.77
C ALA A 27 -15.94 3.49 -3.54
N VAL A 28 -15.57 3.64 -2.28
CA VAL A 28 -14.61 4.61 -1.80
C VAL A 28 -13.47 3.86 -1.13
N SER A 29 -12.25 4.02 -1.66
CA SER A 29 -11.04 3.44 -1.10
C SER A 29 -10.17 4.51 -0.45
N THR A 30 -9.80 4.29 0.81
CA THR A 30 -8.85 5.10 1.58
C THR A 30 -7.62 4.28 1.91
N LEU A 31 -6.44 4.91 1.78
CA LEU A 31 -5.22 4.35 2.32
C LEU A 31 -5.21 4.61 3.83
N GLU A 32 -5.32 3.56 4.63
CA GLU A 32 -5.36 3.65 6.10
C GLU A 32 -3.95 3.73 6.68
N GLU A 33 -3.05 2.86 6.21
CA GLU A 33 -1.72 2.72 6.81
C GLU A 33 -0.67 2.29 5.78
N VAL A 34 0.58 2.70 5.99
CA VAL A 34 1.75 2.19 5.27
C VAL A 34 2.88 1.95 6.27
N THR A 35 3.25 0.69 6.49
CA THR A 35 4.18 0.31 7.56
C THR A 35 5.33 -0.54 7.06
N VAL A 36 6.51 -0.35 7.65
CA VAL A 36 7.64 -1.27 7.48
C VAL A 36 7.39 -2.46 8.41
N VAL A 37 7.11 -3.63 7.85
CA VAL A 37 6.81 -4.86 8.61
C VAL A 37 8.06 -5.68 8.90
N SER A 38 9.09 -5.59 8.06
CA SER A 38 10.40 -6.16 8.34
C SER A 38 11.51 -5.36 7.66
N GLU A 39 12.66 -5.24 8.32
CA GLU A 39 13.83 -4.55 7.79
C GLU A 39 15.10 -5.32 8.17
N THR A 40 15.93 -5.57 7.16
CA THR A 40 17.28 -6.12 7.27
C THR A 40 18.27 -5.12 6.66
N PRO A 41 19.59 -5.33 6.78
CA PRO A 41 20.56 -4.43 6.16
C PRO A 41 20.41 -4.26 4.65
N ASP A 42 19.87 -5.27 3.96
CA ASP A 42 19.84 -5.35 2.50
C ASP A 42 18.41 -5.39 1.92
N THR A 43 17.40 -5.71 2.71
CA THR A 43 16.01 -5.85 2.27
C THR A 43 15.04 -5.29 3.30
N ALA A 44 13.88 -4.82 2.84
CA ALA A 44 12.78 -4.45 3.72
C ALA A 44 11.46 -4.85 3.08
N ARG A 45 10.49 -5.22 3.91
CA ARG A 45 9.10 -5.43 3.51
C ARG A 45 8.26 -4.30 4.08
N VAL A 46 7.48 -3.67 3.22
CA VAL A 46 6.51 -2.64 3.56
C VAL A 46 5.13 -3.14 3.20
N GLU A 47 4.12 -2.86 4.01
CA GLU A 47 2.72 -3.19 3.70
C GLU A 47 1.89 -1.91 3.70
N ALA A 48 1.02 -1.77 2.72
CA ALA A 48 0.00 -0.74 2.63
C ALA A 48 -1.37 -1.37 2.85
N LEU A 49 -2.14 -0.81 3.78
CA LEU A 49 -3.49 -1.23 4.10
C LEU A 49 -4.50 -0.26 3.49
N TRP A 50 -5.37 -0.79 2.66
CA TRP A 50 -6.45 -0.07 2.00
C TRP A 50 -7.78 -0.50 2.60
N PHE A 51 -8.62 0.48 2.91
CA PHE A 51 -10.00 0.25 3.30
C PHE A 51 -10.91 0.73 2.17
N THR A 52 -11.73 -0.17 1.66
CA THR A 52 -12.72 0.14 0.64
C THR A 52 -14.12 -0.08 1.19
N TYR A 53 -14.99 0.92 1.11
CA TYR A 53 -16.40 0.76 1.44
C TYR A 53 -17.27 1.16 0.25
N GLY A 54 -18.35 0.42 0.03
CA GLY A 54 -19.21 0.62 -1.13
C GLY A 54 -20.61 0.07 -0.95
N HIS A 55 -21.40 0.22 -1.99
CA HIS A 55 -22.75 -0.34 -2.07
C HIS A 55 -22.96 -0.96 -3.44
N GLU A 56 -23.11 -2.28 -3.47
CA GLU A 56 -23.47 -3.01 -4.68
C GLU A 56 -24.99 -3.23 -4.68
N PRO A 57 -25.71 -2.90 -5.77
CA PRO A 57 -27.18 -2.99 -5.80
C PRO A 57 -27.76 -4.36 -5.42
N GLU A 58 -27.06 -5.44 -5.77
CA GLU A 58 -27.51 -6.82 -5.56
C GLU A 58 -27.02 -7.41 -4.22
N SER A 59 -25.88 -6.92 -3.71
CA SER A 59 -25.21 -7.48 -2.53
C SER A 59 -25.32 -6.60 -1.28
N GLY A 60 -25.79 -5.36 -1.43
CA GLY A 60 -25.90 -4.37 -0.37
C GLY A 60 -24.59 -3.62 -0.08
N TYR A 61 -24.49 -3.08 1.12
CA TYR A 61 -23.27 -2.40 1.59
C TYR A 61 -22.17 -3.41 1.90
N TYR A 62 -20.94 -3.04 1.60
CA TYR A 62 -19.76 -3.83 1.91
C TYR A 62 -18.60 -2.95 2.33
N ASP A 63 -17.70 -3.55 3.09
CA ASP A 63 -16.42 -3.01 3.48
C ASP A 63 -15.35 -4.11 3.33
N VAL A 64 -14.18 -3.74 2.79
CA VAL A 64 -13.08 -4.66 2.49
C VAL A 64 -11.77 -4.03 2.93
N LEU A 65 -10.90 -4.84 3.54
CA LEU A 65 -9.51 -4.49 3.80
C LEU A 65 -8.60 -5.22 2.82
N GLU A 66 -7.84 -4.45 2.04
CA GLU A 66 -6.88 -4.98 1.07
C GLU A 66 -5.46 -4.63 1.51
N ARG A 67 -4.55 -5.62 1.44
CA ARG A 67 -3.14 -5.41 1.75
C ARG A 67 -2.28 -5.56 0.50
N THR A 68 -1.44 -4.56 0.26
CA THR A 68 -0.39 -4.62 -0.74
C THR A 68 0.97 -4.67 -0.05
N ALA A 69 1.77 -5.67 -0.35
CA ALA A 69 3.14 -5.77 0.14
C ALA A 69 4.14 -5.30 -0.90
N PHE A 70 5.19 -4.63 -0.44
CA PHE A 70 6.29 -4.14 -1.24
C PHE A 70 7.60 -4.68 -0.68
N VAL A 71 8.44 -5.22 -1.56
CA VAL A 71 9.81 -5.60 -1.19
C VAL A 71 10.76 -4.53 -1.71
N LEU A 72 11.51 -3.94 -0.78
CA LEU A 72 12.59 -3.01 -1.06
C LEU A 72 13.93 -3.72 -0.93
N VAL A 73 14.86 -3.39 -1.82
CA VAL A 73 16.24 -3.89 -1.78
C VAL A 73 17.20 -2.71 -1.71
N LYS A 74 18.18 -2.77 -0.81
CA LYS A 74 19.24 -1.79 -0.67
C LYS A 74 20.28 -1.97 -1.78
N ARG A 75 20.63 -0.87 -2.41
CA ARG A 75 21.71 -0.74 -3.39
C ARG A 75 22.71 0.31 -2.88
N TYR A 76 23.83 0.44 -3.57
CA TYR A 76 24.90 1.36 -3.20
C TYR A 76 24.45 2.83 -3.13
N ASP A 77 23.40 3.19 -3.87
CA ASP A 77 22.85 4.55 -3.96
C ASP A 77 21.56 4.75 -3.16
N GLY A 78 21.01 3.71 -2.53
CA GLY A 78 19.79 3.81 -1.72
C GLY A 78 18.87 2.60 -1.87
N TRP A 79 17.63 2.75 -1.44
CA TRP A 79 16.62 1.71 -1.48
C TRP A 79 15.81 1.79 -2.77
N ARG A 80 15.46 0.63 -3.34
CA ARG A 80 14.65 0.54 -4.55
C ARG A 80 13.56 -0.49 -4.38
N LEU A 81 12.39 -0.19 -4.95
CA LEU A 81 11.32 -1.18 -5.10
C LEU A 81 11.80 -2.33 -5.99
N HIS A 82 11.68 -3.54 -5.46
CA HIS A 82 12.05 -4.78 -6.13
C HIS A 82 10.81 -5.53 -6.63
N SER A 83 9.80 -5.69 -5.77
CA SER A 83 8.52 -6.32 -6.13
C SER A 83 7.36 -5.68 -5.37
N GLU A 84 6.19 -5.79 -5.97
CA GLU A 84 4.88 -5.47 -5.42
C GLU A 84 4.04 -6.74 -5.48
N GLU A 85 3.41 -7.08 -4.36
CA GLU A 85 2.64 -8.32 -4.16
C GLU A 85 1.27 -7.94 -3.60
N ASP A 86 0.21 -8.32 -4.31
CA ASP A 86 -1.14 -8.27 -3.77
C ASP A 86 -1.31 -9.44 -2.78
N VAL A 87 -1.55 -9.13 -1.51
CA VAL A 87 -1.63 -10.11 -0.43
C VAL A 87 -3.08 -10.61 -0.26
N GLY A 88 -4.03 -10.03 -0.99
CA GLY A 88 -5.43 -10.39 -0.97
C GLY A 88 -6.24 -9.63 0.09
N TYR A 89 -7.49 -10.07 0.20
CA TYR A 89 -8.56 -9.48 1.00
C TYR A 89 -8.77 -10.28 2.29
N GLU A 90 -8.89 -9.58 3.42
CA GLU A 90 -9.35 -10.13 4.71
C GLU A 90 -10.77 -9.68 5.04
#